data_AF-A0A3D5TKB8-F1
#
_entry.id   AF-A0A3D5TKB8-F1
#
_cell.length_a   1.000
_cell.length_b   1.000
_cell.length_c   1.000
_cell.angle_alpha   90.00
_cell.angle_beta   90.00
_cell.angle_gamma   90.00
#
_symmetry.space_group_name_H-M   'P 1'
#
loop_
_entity.id
_entity.type
_entity.pdbx_description
1 polymer ?
#
loop_
_entity_poly.entity_id
_entity_poly.type
_entity_poly.pdbx_seq_one_letter_code
_entity_poly.pdbx_strand_id
1 'polypeptide(L)'
;MKKVYKLVHKRFIEFSADTNEKVYCTKLLGFFSSKQKCRDIINCYLQKPGFKDFPNDFQEEIVYADTDDFNGSIGEFRGSVFYLAHEYFDGEYDNVSDLGYYSTYENAEKSLSEYRENPEFINYPDGFSIDEYEIDKPEWTEGFFTF
;
A
#
# COMPACT_ATOMS: atom_id res chain seq x y z
N MET A 1 -14.09 -12.02 3.70
CA MET A 1 -13.59 -11.16 4.81
C MET A 1 -13.81 -9.70 4.44
N LYS A 2 -14.55 -8.93 5.23
CA LYS A 2 -14.82 -7.50 4.91
C LYS A 2 -13.61 -6.58 5.03
N LYS A 3 -12.63 -6.98 5.83
CA LYS A 3 -11.42 -6.21 6.12
C LYS A 3 -10.20 -7.10 6.20
N VAL A 4 -9.04 -6.52 5.94
CA VAL A 4 -7.71 -7.11 6.18
C VAL A 4 -6.79 -6.06 6.80
N TYR A 5 -5.61 -6.49 7.21
CA TYR A 5 -4.57 -5.64 7.79
C TYR A 5 -3.49 -5.39 6.74
N LYS A 6 -3.39 -4.17 6.22
CA LYS A 6 -2.26 -3.72 5.41
C LYS A 6 -1.08 -3.53 6.35
N LEU A 7 0.05 -4.18 6.04
CA LEU A 7 1.28 -4.02 6.78
C LEU A 7 2.30 -3.28 5.92
N VAL A 8 2.86 -2.20 6.46
CA VAL A 8 3.93 -1.45 5.80
C VAL A 8 5.12 -1.28 6.74
N HIS A 9 6.31 -1.12 6.16
CA HIS A 9 7.47 -0.52 6.84
C HIS A 9 7.63 0.90 6.32
N LYS A 10 7.45 1.90 7.18
CA LYS A 10 7.36 3.32 6.80
C LYS A 10 8.38 4.13 7.58
N ARG A 11 9.53 4.39 6.94
CA ARG A 11 10.67 5.10 7.50
C ARG A 11 10.62 6.58 7.14
N PHE A 12 10.67 7.47 8.13
CA PHE A 12 10.90 8.90 7.86
C PHE A 12 12.32 9.12 7.33
N ILE A 13 12.43 9.88 6.24
CA ILE A 13 13.70 10.21 5.59
C ILE A 13 14.07 11.64 5.93
N GLU A 14 13.28 12.60 5.45
CA GLU A 14 13.54 14.02 5.61
C GLU A 14 12.27 14.86 5.42
N PHE A 15 12.41 16.18 5.53
CA PHE A 15 11.38 17.11 5.09
C PHE A 15 11.71 17.57 3.67
N SER A 16 10.73 17.54 2.77
CA SER A 16 10.88 18.11 1.43
C SER A 16 11.29 19.57 1.53
N ALA A 17 12.30 19.97 0.76
CA ALA A 17 12.78 21.35 0.75
C ALA A 17 11.72 22.33 0.21
N ASP A 18 10.87 21.87 -0.70
CA ASP A 18 9.89 22.69 -1.41
C ASP A 18 8.58 22.82 -0.63
N THR A 19 8.06 21.72 -0.07
CA THR A 19 6.75 21.71 0.61
C THR A 19 6.85 21.72 2.14
N ASN A 20 8.03 21.42 2.69
CA ASN A 20 8.25 21.17 4.12
C ASN A 20 7.37 20.03 4.68
N GLU A 21 6.91 19.13 3.82
CA GLU A 21 6.18 17.92 4.17
C GLU A 21 7.16 16.77 4.48
N LYS A 22 6.70 15.80 5.27
CA LYS A 22 7.53 14.65 5.64
C LYS A 22 7.60 13.65 4.49
N VAL A 23 8.82 13.35 4.06
CA VAL A 23 9.13 12.31 3.08
C VAL A 23 9.38 11.00 3.80
N TYR A 24 8.79 9.93 3.29
CA TYR A 24 8.95 8.59 3.84
C TYR A 24 9.40 7.60 2.77
N CYS A 25 10.28 6.68 3.16
CA CYS A 25 10.46 5.44 2.43
C CYS A 25 9.44 4.43 2.95
N THR A 26 8.43 4.12 2.13
CA THR A 26 7.38 3.17 2.48
C THR A 26 7.57 1.88 1.69
N LYS A 27 7.47 0.73 2.37
CA LYS A 27 7.44 -0.60 1.75
C LYS A 27 6.16 -1.29 2.13
N LEU A 28 5.34 -1.62 1.13
CA LEU A 28 4.21 -2.52 1.31
C LEU A 28 4.74 -3.94 1.55
N LEU A 29 4.34 -4.54 2.67
CA LEU A 29 4.81 -5.86 3.10
C LEU A 29 3.80 -6.98 2.87
N GLY A 30 2.57 -6.61 2.50
CA GLY A 30 1.47 -7.51 2.21
C GLY A 30 0.20 -7.16 2.98
N PHE A 31 -0.83 -7.98 2.76
CA PHE A 31 -2.12 -7.89 3.42
C PHE A 31 -2.39 -9.15 4.22
N PHE A 32 -2.83 -9.01 5.46
CA PHE A 32 -2.96 -10.11 6.40
C PHE A 32 -4.37 -10.23 6.94
N SER A 33 -4.84 -11.46 7.13
CA SER A 33 -6.18 -11.77 7.63
C SER A 33 -6.36 -11.40 9.11
N SER A 34 -5.26 -11.22 9.86
CA SER A 34 -5.29 -10.89 11.28
C SER A 34 -4.05 -10.14 11.78
N LYS A 35 -4.19 -9.40 12.88
CA LYS A 35 -3.04 -8.81 13.61
C LYS A 35 -2.01 -9.85 14.04
N GLN A 36 -2.45 -11.08 14.33
CA GLN A 36 -1.50 -12.14 14.71
C GLN A 36 -0.60 -12.50 13.53
N LYS A 37 -1.17 -12.60 12.32
CA LYS A 37 -0.40 -12.83 11.09
C LYS A 37 0.59 -11.69 10.81
N CYS A 38 0.19 -10.43 11.03
CA CYS A 38 1.13 -9.29 10.98
C CYS A 38 2.30 -9.48 11.95
N ARG A 39 2.03 -9.82 13.22
CA ARG A 39 3.08 -10.04 14.22
C ARG A 39 4.01 -11.19 13.85
N ASP A 40 3.45 -12.29 13.37
CA ASP A 40 4.22 -13.47 12.98
C ASP A 40 5.21 -13.12 11.86
N ILE A 41 4.77 -12.37 10.85
CA ILE A 41 5.65 -11.98 9.74
C ILE A 41 6.63 -10.85 10.13
N ILE A 42 6.25 -9.92 11.00
CA ILE A 42 7.17 -8.89 11.53
C ILE A 42 8.37 -9.56 12.19
N ASN A 43 8.17 -10.63 12.98
CA ASN A 43 9.27 -11.37 13.58
C ASN A 43 10.24 -11.95 12.53
N CYS A 44 9.72 -12.39 11.38
CA CYS A 44 10.55 -12.83 10.25
C CYS A 44 11.29 -11.66 9.60
N TYR A 45 10.64 -10.52 9.41
CA TYR A 45 11.26 -9.31 8.83
C TYR A 45 12.35 -8.72 9.73
N LEU A 46 12.18 -8.77 11.05
CA LEU A 46 13.18 -8.33 12.03
C LEU A 46 14.51 -9.12 11.98
N GLN A 47 14.59 -10.21 11.22
CA GLN A 47 15.84 -10.94 10.97
C GLN A 47 16.51 -10.53 9.65
N LYS A 48 15.87 -9.70 8.82
CA LYS A 48 16.33 -9.35 7.47
C LYS A 48 17.00 -7.96 7.46
N PRO A 49 18.00 -7.75 6.57
CA PRO A 49 18.61 -6.44 6.36
C PRO A 49 17.58 -5.34 6.06
N GLY A 50 17.86 -4.11 6.50
CA GLY A 50 16.98 -2.95 6.34
C GLY A 50 15.85 -2.94 7.36
N PHE A 51 15.07 -4.02 7.44
CA PHE A 51 13.97 -4.15 8.39
C PHE A 51 14.45 -4.22 9.85
N LYS A 52 15.47 -5.04 10.13
CA LYS A 52 16.05 -5.19 11.49
C LYS A 52 16.68 -3.91 12.01
N ASP A 53 17.15 -3.05 11.11
CA ASP A 53 17.87 -1.81 11.44
C ASP A 53 16.88 -0.73 11.90
N PHE A 54 15.59 -0.87 11.55
CA PHE A 54 14.50 0.03 11.91
C PHE A 54 13.28 -0.76 12.44
N PRO A 55 13.38 -1.37 13.64
CA PRO A 55 12.38 -2.32 14.14
C PRO A 55 11.04 -1.68 14.56
N ASN A 56 11.01 -0.35 14.72
CA ASN A 56 9.82 0.38 15.18
C ASN A 56 9.00 0.98 14.04
N ASP A 57 9.43 0.81 12.79
CA ASP A 57 8.85 1.51 11.63
C ASP A 57 7.77 0.67 10.92
N PHE A 58 7.39 -0.47 11.51
CA PHE A 58 6.24 -1.25 11.06
C PHE A 58 4.93 -0.57 11.46
N GLN A 59 4.02 -0.40 10.50
CA GLN A 59 2.70 0.18 10.70
C GLN A 59 1.63 -0.74 10.14
N GLU A 60 0.56 -0.93 10.91
CA GLU A 60 -0.62 -1.71 10.52
C GLU A 60 -1.80 -0.78 10.29
N GLU A 61 -2.50 -0.97 9.18
CA GLU A 61 -3.73 -0.27 8.85
C GLU A 61 -4.84 -1.27 8.53
N ILE A 62 -6.07 -0.98 8.95
CA ILE A 62 -7.23 -1.77 8.57
C ILE A 62 -7.77 -1.22 7.26
N VAL A 63 -7.81 -2.06 6.23
CA VAL A 63 -8.41 -1.73 4.94
C VAL A 63 -9.67 -2.55 4.71
N TYR A 64 -10.67 -1.95 4.06
CA TYR A 64 -11.98 -2.55 3.81
C TYR A 64 -12.13 -2.87 2.33
N ALA A 65 -12.81 -3.99 2.05
CA ALA A 65 -13.08 -4.39 0.68
C ALA A 65 -14.06 -3.45 0.00
N ASP A 66 -13.70 -3.05 -1.22
CA ASP A 66 -14.53 -2.25 -2.13
C ASP A 66 -15.01 -0.98 -1.43
N THR A 67 -14.06 -0.23 -0.88
CA THR A 67 -14.26 1.07 -0.23
C THR A 67 -13.19 2.03 -0.72
N ASP A 68 -13.62 3.17 -1.26
CA ASP A 68 -12.79 4.27 -1.77
C ASP A 68 -13.58 5.59 -1.66
N ASP A 69 -13.12 6.63 -2.37
CA ASP A 69 -13.77 7.95 -2.36
C ASP A 69 -15.16 7.97 -3.05
N PHE A 70 -15.45 6.98 -3.89
CA PHE A 70 -16.67 6.86 -4.70
C PHE A 70 -17.64 5.81 -4.17
N ASN A 71 -17.17 4.85 -3.37
CA ASN A 71 -17.96 3.75 -2.86
C ASN A 71 -17.74 3.45 -1.37
N GLY A 72 -18.81 3.11 -0.66
CA GLY A 72 -18.76 2.63 0.73
C GLY A 72 -18.65 1.11 0.82
N SER A 73 -18.18 0.57 1.95
CA SER A 73 -17.89 -0.87 2.13
C SER A 73 -19.06 -1.80 1.75
N ILE A 74 -18.91 -2.44 0.59
CA ILE A 74 -19.94 -3.30 -0.03
C ILE A 74 -19.52 -4.75 -0.23
N GLY A 75 -18.24 -5.11 -0.04
CA GLY A 75 -17.75 -6.42 -0.45
C GLY A 75 -16.97 -7.23 0.59
N GLU A 76 -16.36 -8.31 0.10
CA GLU A 76 -15.60 -9.25 0.90
C GLU A 76 -14.40 -9.81 0.13
N PHE A 77 -13.19 -9.63 0.65
CA PHE A 77 -12.00 -10.33 0.17
C PHE A 77 -12.16 -11.85 0.32
N ARG A 78 -11.74 -12.60 -0.71
CA ARG A 78 -11.85 -14.08 -0.76
C ARG A 78 -10.53 -14.83 -0.75
N GLY A 79 -9.40 -14.15 -0.91
CA GLY A 79 -8.08 -14.76 -0.97
C GLY A 79 -7.01 -13.75 -1.39
N SER A 80 -7.40 -12.77 -2.20
CA SER A 80 -6.53 -11.68 -2.63
C SER A 80 -7.14 -10.31 -2.32
N VAL A 81 -6.30 -9.29 -2.35
CA VAL A 81 -6.63 -7.87 -2.39
C VAL A 81 -6.16 -7.34 -3.74
N PHE A 82 -7.05 -6.65 -4.46
CA PHE A 82 -6.66 -5.87 -5.63
C PHE A 82 -6.45 -4.43 -5.18
N TYR A 83 -5.19 -3.99 -5.16
CA TYR A 83 -4.79 -2.67 -4.69
C TYR A 83 -4.70 -1.72 -5.88
N LEU A 84 -5.55 -0.71 -5.89
CA LEU A 84 -5.48 0.39 -6.86
C LEU A 84 -4.61 1.50 -6.28
N ALA A 85 -3.58 1.87 -7.01
CA ALA A 85 -2.69 2.96 -6.66
C ALA A 85 -2.53 3.93 -7.82
N HIS A 86 -2.05 5.12 -7.49
CA HIS A 86 -1.49 6.06 -8.45
C HIS A 86 -0.08 6.45 -8.01
N GLU A 87 0.89 6.25 -8.89
CA GLU A 87 2.30 6.51 -8.66
C GLU A 87 2.90 7.35 -9.79
N TYR A 88 3.68 8.37 -9.43
CA TYR A 88 4.46 9.14 -10.39
C TYR A 88 5.72 9.72 -9.74
N PHE A 89 6.75 9.91 -10.55
CA PHE A 89 7.98 10.59 -10.15
C PHE A 89 7.92 12.06 -10.57
N ASP A 90 8.11 12.98 -9.63
CA ASP A 90 8.06 14.42 -9.89
C ASP A 90 9.42 15.05 -10.26
N GLY A 91 10.49 14.24 -10.27
CA GLY A 91 11.87 14.71 -10.46
C GLY A 91 12.71 14.62 -9.18
N GLU A 92 12.08 14.49 -8.02
CA GLU A 92 12.74 14.39 -6.72
C GLU A 92 12.25 13.20 -5.91
N TYR A 93 10.93 12.96 -5.87
CA TYR A 93 10.31 11.90 -5.08
C TYR A 93 9.33 11.05 -5.91
N ASP A 94 9.23 9.78 -5.54
CA ASP A 94 8.13 8.93 -5.95
C ASP A 94 6.91 9.28 -5.10
N ASN A 95 5.88 9.81 -5.74
CA ASN A 95 4.61 10.14 -5.14
C ASN A 95 3.67 8.95 -5.29
N VAL A 96 3.13 8.45 -4.19
CA VAL A 96 2.22 7.30 -4.18
C VAL A 96 0.93 7.64 -3.44
N SER A 97 -0.20 7.42 -4.11
CA SER A 97 -1.54 7.55 -3.56
C SER A 97 -2.22 6.19 -3.49
N ASP A 98 -2.61 5.79 -2.27
CA ASP A 98 -3.46 4.63 -2.03
C ASP A 98 -4.91 5.00 -2.41
N LEU A 99 -5.42 4.50 -3.54
CA LEU A 99 -6.75 4.88 -4.01
C LEU A 99 -7.85 3.94 -3.50
N GLY A 100 -7.57 2.64 -3.40
CA GLY A 100 -8.56 1.70 -2.90
C GLY A 100 -8.10 0.26 -2.84
N TYR A 101 -8.89 -0.57 -2.15
CA TYR A 101 -8.62 -1.99 -1.94
C TYR A 101 -9.87 -2.81 -2.28
N TYR A 102 -9.78 -3.63 -3.31
CA TYR A 102 -10.94 -4.28 -3.93
C TYR A 102 -10.91 -5.79 -3.77
N SER A 103 -12.11 -6.36 -3.67
CA SER A 103 -12.27 -7.82 -3.57
C SER A 103 -12.10 -8.54 -4.90
N THR A 104 -12.25 -7.83 -6.01
CA THR A 104 -12.00 -8.34 -7.36
C THR A 104 -11.35 -7.27 -8.25
N TYR A 105 -10.64 -7.72 -9.29
CA TYR A 105 -10.05 -6.83 -10.30
C TYR A 105 -11.11 -5.96 -10.99
N GLU A 106 -12.29 -6.52 -11.29
CA GLU A 106 -13.37 -5.80 -11.96
C GLU A 106 -13.93 -4.65 -11.13
N ASN A 107 -13.88 -4.75 -9.79
CA ASN A 107 -14.28 -3.63 -8.93
C ASN A 107 -13.21 -2.54 -8.95
N ALA A 108 -11.93 -2.91 -8.92
CA ALA A 108 -10.82 -1.96 -9.05
C ALA A 108 -10.87 -1.19 -10.38
N GLU A 109 -11.13 -1.87 -11.50
CA GLU A 109 -11.27 -1.25 -12.84
C GLU A 109 -12.42 -0.24 -12.93
N LYS A 110 -13.55 -0.53 -12.27
CA LYS A 110 -14.68 0.42 -12.22
C LYS A 110 -14.27 1.70 -11.52
N SER A 111 -13.63 1.60 -10.36
CA SER A 111 -13.14 2.77 -9.63
C SER A 111 -12.01 3.49 -10.35
N LEU A 112 -11.11 2.76 -11.02
CA LEU A 112 -10.07 3.35 -11.87
C LEU A 112 -10.67 4.27 -12.95
N SER A 113 -11.82 3.89 -13.51
CA SER A 113 -12.51 4.73 -14.51
C SER A 113 -12.94 6.07 -13.91
N GLU A 114 -13.44 6.09 -12.68
CA GLU A 114 -13.80 7.33 -11.95
C GLU A 114 -12.55 8.16 -11.61
N TYR A 115 -11.48 7.51 -11.12
CA TYR A 115 -10.22 8.19 -10.79
C TYR A 115 -9.53 8.83 -12.01
N ARG A 116 -9.66 8.22 -13.20
CA ARG A 116 -9.12 8.79 -14.45
C ARG A 116 -9.80 10.09 -14.85
N GLU A 117 -11.04 10.31 -14.43
CA GLU A 117 -11.78 11.55 -14.69
C GLU A 117 -11.53 12.62 -13.60
N ASN A 118 -10.93 12.24 -12.47
CA ASN A 118 -10.66 13.17 -11.37
C ASN A 118 -9.51 14.15 -11.74
N PRO A 119 -9.73 15.47 -11.67
CA PRO A 119 -8.73 16.49 -11.99
C PRO A 119 -7.42 16.38 -11.19
N GLU A 120 -7.44 15.75 -10.01
CA GLU A 120 -6.25 15.52 -9.18
C GLU A 120 -5.20 14.66 -9.89
N PHE A 121 -5.61 13.68 -10.69
CA PHE A 121 -4.72 12.69 -11.31
C PHE A 121 -4.46 12.94 -12.81
N ILE A 122 -5.09 13.96 -13.39
CA ILE A 122 -5.07 14.21 -14.85
C ILE A 122 -3.67 14.51 -15.42
N ASN A 123 -2.76 15.03 -14.59
CA ASN A 123 -1.40 15.37 -15.02
C ASN A 123 -0.49 14.15 -15.20
N TYR A 124 -0.88 13.01 -14.62
CA TYR A 124 -0.10 11.76 -14.66
C TYR A 124 -1.00 10.58 -15.00
N PRO A 125 -1.60 10.54 -16.22
CA PRO A 125 -2.63 9.56 -16.58
C PRO A 125 -2.12 8.11 -16.65
N ASP A 126 -0.80 7.92 -16.81
CA ASP A 126 -0.17 6.61 -16.87
C ASP A 126 0.29 6.08 -15.50
N GLY A 127 0.07 6.87 -14.43
CA GLY A 127 0.52 6.52 -13.07
C GLY A 127 -0.33 5.47 -12.37
N PHE A 128 -1.44 5.02 -12.96
CA PHE A 128 -2.34 4.08 -12.30
C PHE A 128 -1.88 2.62 -12.41
N SER A 129 -1.99 1.88 -11.31
CA SER A 129 -1.76 0.44 -11.26
C SER A 129 -2.84 -0.29 -10.46
N ILE A 130 -3.15 -1.52 -10.88
CA ILE A 130 -3.95 -2.47 -10.10
C ILE A 130 -3.12 -3.72 -9.90
N ASP A 131 -2.66 -3.92 -8.68
CA ASP A 131 -1.81 -5.05 -8.31
C ASP A 131 -2.59 -6.04 -7.45
N GLU A 132 -2.42 -7.33 -7.72
CA GLU A 132 -3.01 -8.41 -6.91
C GLU A 132 -2.04 -8.86 -5.81
N TYR A 133 -2.51 -8.84 -4.57
CA TYR A 133 -1.78 -9.35 -3.41
C TYR A 133 -2.55 -10.49 -2.75
N GLU A 134 -1.92 -11.66 -2.65
CA GLU A 134 -2.48 -12.78 -1.89
C GLU A 134 -2.48 -12.47 -0.38
N ILE A 135 -3.60 -12.73 0.28
CA ILE A 135 -3.75 -12.52 1.71
C ILE A 135 -2.92 -13.55 2.48
N ASP A 136 -2.26 -13.08 3.54
CA ASP A 136 -1.31 -13.83 4.37
C ASP A 136 -0.01 -14.24 3.65
N LYS A 137 0.25 -13.68 2.47
CA LYS A 137 1.52 -13.83 1.75
C LYS A 137 2.39 -12.58 1.94
N PRO A 138 3.65 -12.74 2.40
CA PRO A 138 4.60 -11.63 2.49
C PRO A 138 5.23 -11.30 1.14
N GLU A 139 5.39 -10.00 0.88
CA GLU A 139 5.96 -9.52 -0.39
C GLU A 139 7.50 -9.45 -0.42
N TRP A 140 8.16 -9.60 0.73
CA TRP A 140 9.62 -9.47 0.83
C TRP A 140 10.27 -10.74 1.40
N THR A 141 11.25 -11.28 0.67
CA THR A 141 11.98 -12.49 1.08
C THR A 141 13.40 -12.20 1.57
N GLU A 142 14.06 -11.16 1.05
CA GLU A 142 15.50 -10.91 1.29
C GLU A 142 15.80 -9.71 2.19
N GLY A 143 14.81 -8.85 2.45
CA GLY A 143 15.04 -7.56 3.09
C GLY A 143 15.37 -6.47 2.07
N PHE A 144 15.94 -5.37 2.52
CA PHE A 144 16.40 -4.29 1.64
C PHE A 144 17.71 -3.72 2.14
N PHE A 145 18.46 -3.10 1.22
CA PHE A 145 19.67 -2.36 1.55
C PHE A 145 19.37 -0.87 1.47
N THR A 146 19.79 -0.14 2.50
CA THR A 146 19.91 1.32 2.47
C THR A 146 21.33 1.65 2.08
N PHE A 147 21.54 2.35 0.98
CA PHE A 147 22.86 2.87 0.58
C PHE A 147 23.12 4.24 1.22
#